data_AF-A0A946CTM7-F1
#
_entry.id   AF-A0A946CTM7-F1
#
_cell.length_a   1.000
_cell.length_b   1.000
_cell.length_c   1.000
_cell.angle_alpha   90.00
_cell.angle_beta   90.00
_cell.angle_gamma   90.00
#
_symmetry.space_group_name_H-M   'P 1'
#
loop_
_entity.id
_entity.type
_entity.pdbx_description
1 polymer ?
#
loop_
_entity_poly.entity_id
_entity_poly.type
_entity_poly.pdbx_seq_one_letter_code
_entity_poly.pdbx_strand_id
1 'polypeptide(L)'
;MTKKSISALAGLGGVSENDSELARSWSVRFDRLMILLAIVMMPFLVVIADETVGEQSERLLNVLEWAVLIVFTCEFVALLMLSNQRSSYLSNNWLNLLIIVVAAFSLSGLMHGVWLAAARILRIMSILFLTVRGLLSTGRWFLARGIPLAIGFALVAWLLSGLGFFLLEPTIDSFG
;
A
#
# COMPACT_ATOMS: atom_id res chain seq x y z
N MET A 1 4.79 14.87 -27.67
CA MET A 1 4.57 13.57 -26.99
C MET A 1 5.32 13.59 -25.66
N THR A 2 4.66 13.99 -24.58
CA THR A 2 5.25 14.04 -23.24
C THR A 2 5.37 12.61 -22.70
N LYS A 3 6.58 12.17 -22.35
CA LYS A 3 6.84 10.86 -21.74
C LYS A 3 5.94 10.69 -20.51
N LYS A 4 4.89 9.87 -20.60
CA LYS A 4 4.09 9.48 -19.43
C LYS A 4 5.04 8.75 -18.47
N SER A 5 5.18 9.28 -17.26
CA SER A 5 5.91 8.62 -16.17
C SER A 5 5.33 7.21 -15.96
N ILE A 6 6.19 6.23 -15.66
CA ILE A 6 5.80 4.83 -15.40
C ILE A 6 4.73 4.75 -14.30
N SER A 7 4.76 5.68 -13.33
CA SER A 7 3.74 5.84 -12.29
C SER A 7 2.36 6.24 -12.84
N ALA A 8 2.30 7.07 -13.88
CA ALA A 8 1.04 7.45 -14.53
C ALA A 8 0.44 6.30 -15.34
N LEU A 9 1.28 5.42 -15.91
CA LEU A 9 0.82 4.22 -16.59
C LEU A 9 0.23 3.20 -15.59
N ALA A 10 0.85 3.07 -14.42
CA ALA A 10 0.36 2.23 -13.32
C ALA A 10 -0.90 2.78 -12.63
N GLY A 11 -1.41 3.95 -13.03
CA GLY A 11 -2.60 4.56 -12.41
C GLY A 11 -2.35 5.22 -11.06
N LEU A 12 -1.09 5.56 -10.80
CA LEU A 12 -0.60 6.23 -9.59
C LEU A 12 0.02 7.58 -9.96
N GLY A 13 -0.53 8.22 -11.01
CA GLY A 13 0.02 9.46 -11.56
C GLY A 13 -0.08 10.66 -10.61
N GLY A 14 -1.02 10.62 -9.65
CA GLY A 14 -1.25 11.71 -8.71
C GLY A 14 -1.81 12.96 -9.38
N VAL A 15 -1.69 14.10 -8.70
CA VAL A 15 -2.01 15.43 -9.23
C VAL A 15 -0.87 15.87 -10.16
N SER A 16 -1.19 16.33 -11.37
CA SER A 16 -0.17 16.77 -12.34
C SER A 16 0.55 18.05 -11.86
N GLU A 17 1.81 18.25 -12.24
CA GLU A 17 2.60 19.42 -11.82
C GLU A 17 2.03 20.77 -12.33
N ASN A 18 1.19 20.73 -13.37
CA ASN A 18 0.49 21.89 -13.93
C ASN A 18 -0.95 22.06 -13.40
N ASP A 19 -1.35 21.30 -12.38
CA ASP A 19 -2.68 21.42 -11.77
C ASP A 19 -2.70 22.47 -10.64
N SER A 20 -3.87 22.69 -10.05
CA SER A 20 -4.08 23.64 -8.95
C SER A 20 -3.11 23.42 -7.78
N GLU A 21 -2.49 24.52 -7.28
CA GLU A 21 -1.60 24.49 -6.11
C GLU A 21 -2.31 23.94 -4.86
N LEU A 22 -3.62 24.20 -4.74
CA LEU A 22 -4.43 23.67 -3.65
C LEU A 22 -4.50 22.13 -3.72
N ALA A 23 -4.72 21.55 -4.91
CA ALA A 23 -4.77 20.10 -5.10
C ALA A 23 -3.44 19.44 -4.72
N ARG A 24 -2.32 20.10 -5.00
CA ARG A 24 -0.98 19.62 -4.63
C ARG A 24 -0.72 19.64 -3.12
N SER A 25 -1.15 20.69 -2.42
CA SER A 25 -0.97 20.77 -0.96
C SER A 25 -1.80 19.71 -0.21
N TRP A 26 -3.03 19.47 -0.67
CA TRP A 26 -3.92 18.47 -0.10
C TRP A 26 -3.49 17.04 -0.44
N SER A 27 -2.93 16.80 -1.63
CA SER A 27 -2.44 15.46 -1.99
C SER A 27 -1.36 14.98 -1.01
N VAL A 28 -0.45 15.86 -0.57
CA VAL A 28 0.59 15.51 0.41
C VAL A 28 -0.01 15.14 1.78
N ARG A 29 -1.11 15.78 2.19
CA ARG A 29 -1.80 15.43 3.46
C ARG A 29 -2.47 14.06 3.35
N PHE A 30 -3.16 13.80 2.25
CA PHE A 30 -3.79 12.50 2.01
C PHE A 30 -2.77 11.38 1.86
N ASP A 31 -1.62 11.63 1.21
CA ASP A 31 -0.52 10.67 1.12
C ASP A 31 -0.04 10.24 2.52
N ARG A 32 0.10 11.17 3.46
CA ARG A 32 0.48 10.85 4.84
C ARG A 32 -0.57 10.00 5.56
N LEU A 33 -1.85 10.32 5.38
CA LEU A 33 -2.94 9.53 5.96
C LEU A 33 -2.95 8.11 5.40
N MET A 34 -2.74 7.95 4.10
CA MET A 34 -2.65 6.62 3.47
C MET A 34 -1.45 5.82 3.96
N ILE A 35 -0.29 6.45 4.17
CA ILE A 35 0.89 5.76 4.72
C ILE A 35 0.60 5.25 6.14
N LEU A 36 0.02 6.09 6.98
CA LEU A 36 -0.37 5.68 8.33
C LEU A 36 -1.34 4.49 8.26
N LEU A 37 -2.31 4.56 7.37
CA LEU A 37 -3.27 3.49 7.17
C LEU A 37 -2.60 2.22 6.64
N ALA A 38 -1.66 2.32 5.71
CA ALA A 38 -0.90 1.19 5.18
C ALA A 38 -0.08 0.49 6.26
N ILE A 39 0.60 1.26 7.12
CA ILE A 39 1.37 0.73 8.25
C ILE A 39 0.44 0.00 9.23
N VAL A 40 -0.73 0.57 9.52
CA VAL A 40 -1.73 -0.06 10.39
C VAL A 40 -2.31 -1.32 9.76
N MET A 41 -2.54 -1.36 8.44
CA MET A 41 -3.09 -2.52 7.74
C MET A 41 -2.09 -3.66 7.55
N MET A 42 -0.79 -3.35 7.47
CA MET A 42 0.26 -4.36 7.23
C MET A 42 0.24 -5.55 8.20
N PRO A 43 0.18 -5.39 9.55
CA PRO A 43 0.13 -6.53 10.47
C PRO A 43 -1.14 -7.38 10.28
N PHE A 44 -2.23 -6.79 9.82
CA PHE A 44 -3.49 -7.49 9.60
C PHE A 44 -3.49 -8.41 8.37
N LEU A 45 -2.52 -8.27 7.45
CA LEU A 45 -2.36 -9.21 6.33
C LEU A 45 -2.04 -10.63 6.81
N VAL A 46 -1.20 -10.75 7.85
CA VAL A 46 -0.85 -12.06 8.44
C VAL A 46 -2.07 -12.68 9.11
N VAL A 47 -2.88 -11.85 9.75
CA VAL A 47 -4.10 -12.26 10.47
C VAL A 47 -5.20 -12.71 9.51
N ILE A 48 -5.29 -12.12 8.31
CA ILE A 48 -6.22 -12.58 7.25
C ILE A 48 -5.83 -13.95 6.70
N ALA A 49 -4.54 -14.29 6.70
CA ALA A 49 -4.02 -15.53 6.15
C ALA A 49 -4.14 -16.72 7.13
N ASP A 50 -4.37 -16.45 8.41
CA ASP A 50 -4.49 -17.46 9.45
C ASP A 50 -5.98 -17.74 9.73
N GLU A 51 -6.41 -18.99 9.56
CA GLU A 51 -7.82 -19.39 9.76
C GLU A 51 -8.20 -19.53 11.24
N THR A 52 -7.24 -19.41 12.16
CA THR A 52 -7.44 -19.65 13.61
C THR A 52 -7.91 -18.41 14.39
N VAL A 53 -8.16 -17.30 13.71
CA VAL A 53 -8.35 -16.00 14.36
C VAL A 53 -9.83 -15.78 14.73
N GLY A 54 -10.09 -15.49 16.01
CA GLY A 54 -11.45 -15.33 16.57
C GLY A 54 -12.23 -14.11 16.06
N GLU A 55 -13.55 -14.13 16.30
CA GLU A 55 -14.55 -13.15 15.81
C GLU A 55 -14.19 -11.67 16.05
N GLN A 56 -13.44 -11.35 17.11
CA GLN A 56 -12.99 -9.99 17.39
C GLN A 56 -12.07 -9.42 16.30
N SER A 57 -11.22 -10.26 15.71
CA SER A 57 -10.31 -9.83 14.65
C SER A 57 -11.06 -9.56 13.34
N GLU A 58 -12.03 -10.41 12.99
CA GLU A 58 -12.87 -10.18 11.81
C GLU A 58 -13.63 -8.85 11.90
N ARG A 59 -14.12 -8.50 13.10
CA ARG A 59 -14.79 -7.22 13.32
C ARG A 59 -13.84 -6.04 13.15
N LEU A 60 -12.63 -6.12 13.69
CA LEU A 60 -11.60 -5.08 13.53
C LEU A 60 -11.20 -4.91 12.06
N LEU A 61 -10.98 -6.03 11.36
CA LEU A 61 -10.67 -6.04 9.93
C LEU A 61 -11.77 -5.37 9.11
N ASN A 62 -13.04 -5.60 9.44
CA ASN A 62 -14.18 -4.98 8.75
C ASN A 62 -14.23 -3.47 9.00
N VAL A 63 -14.00 -3.03 10.24
CA VAL A 63 -13.91 -1.60 10.57
C VAL A 63 -12.76 -0.93 9.82
N LEU A 64 -11.60 -1.59 9.74
CA LEU A 64 -10.44 -1.07 9.00
C LEU A 64 -10.71 -0.98 7.50
N GLU A 65 -11.39 -1.96 6.90
CA GLU A 65 -11.82 -1.88 5.49
C GLU A 65 -12.75 -0.71 5.22
N TRP A 66 -13.75 -0.50 6.08
CA TRP A 66 -14.63 0.67 5.99
C TRP A 66 -13.85 1.97 6.09
N ALA A 67 -12.90 2.04 7.02
CA ALA A 67 -12.03 3.21 7.18
C ALA A 67 -11.20 3.46 5.91
N VAL A 68 -10.60 2.41 5.33
CA VAL A 68 -9.87 2.48 4.05
C VAL A 68 -10.76 2.99 2.94
N LEU A 69 -11.94 2.40 2.75
CA LEU A 69 -12.88 2.82 1.71
C LEU A 69 -13.25 4.29 1.86
N ILE A 70 -13.57 4.74 3.08
CA ILE A 70 -13.98 6.12 3.35
C ILE A 70 -12.82 7.08 3.05
N VAL A 71 -11.62 6.78 3.54
CA VAL A 71 -10.44 7.64 3.35
C VAL A 71 -10.08 7.73 1.86
N PHE A 72 -10.06 6.61 1.14
CA PHE A 72 -9.77 6.58 -0.30
C PHE A 72 -10.84 7.33 -1.10
N THR A 73 -12.10 7.11 -0.79
CA THR A 73 -13.22 7.80 -1.46
C THR A 73 -13.15 9.30 -1.20
N CYS A 74 -12.91 9.71 0.05
CA CYS A 74 -12.81 11.11 0.44
C CYS A 74 -11.62 11.79 -0.26
N GLU A 75 -10.44 11.16 -0.25
CA GLU A 75 -9.27 11.65 -0.98
C GLU A 75 -9.59 11.82 -2.47
N PHE A 76 -10.13 10.77 -3.10
CA PHE A 76 -10.39 10.78 -4.54
C PHE A 76 -11.40 11.87 -4.91
N VAL A 77 -12.49 12.00 -4.17
CA VAL A 77 -13.51 13.04 -4.40
C VAL A 77 -12.94 14.43 -4.13
N ALA A 78 -12.19 14.62 -3.03
CA ALA A 78 -11.60 15.92 -2.70
C ALA A 78 -10.61 16.37 -3.78
N LEU A 79 -9.71 15.48 -4.22
CA LEU A 79 -8.74 15.80 -5.27
C LEU A 79 -9.41 15.96 -6.63
N LEU A 80 -10.48 15.21 -6.93
CA LEU A 80 -11.24 15.37 -8.18
C LEU A 80 -12.05 16.67 -8.21
N MET A 81 -12.58 17.12 -7.07
CA MET A 81 -13.25 18.42 -6.95
C MET A 81 -12.26 19.59 -7.05
N LEU A 82 -11.06 19.42 -6.49
CA LEU A 82 -10.04 20.47 -6.41
C LEU A 82 -9.14 20.55 -7.67
N SER A 83 -9.09 19.47 -8.47
CA SER A 83 -8.40 19.42 -9.76
C SER A 83 -9.17 20.18 -10.83
N ASN A 84 -8.45 21.00 -11.59
CA ASN A 84 -9.04 21.76 -12.69
C ASN A 84 -9.25 20.88 -13.94
N GLN A 85 -8.57 19.72 -14.03
CA GLN A 85 -8.57 18.81 -15.18
C GLN A 85 -9.10 17.41 -14.81
N ARG A 86 -10.37 17.34 -14.42
CA ARG A 86 -11.04 16.13 -13.89
C ARG A 86 -10.86 14.87 -14.75
N SER A 87 -10.97 14.99 -16.08
CA SER A 87 -10.88 13.84 -16.99
C SER A 87 -9.45 13.27 -17.08
N SER A 88 -8.44 14.15 -17.06
CA SER A 88 -7.03 13.74 -17.04
C SER A 88 -6.66 13.12 -15.69
N TYR A 89 -7.20 13.67 -14.60
CA TYR A 89 -7.03 13.12 -13.25
C TYR A 89 -7.61 11.70 -13.14
N LEU A 90 -8.79 11.44 -13.70
CA LEU A 90 -9.41 10.12 -13.69
C LEU A 90 -8.57 9.07 -14.43
N SER A 91 -8.06 9.42 -15.62
CA SER A 91 -7.23 8.51 -16.43
C SER A 91 -5.88 8.21 -15.77
N ASN A 92 -5.28 9.18 -15.07
CA ASN A 92 -4.01 9.00 -14.36
C ASN A 92 -4.14 8.30 -13.00
N ASN A 93 -5.35 8.29 -12.40
CA ASN A 93 -5.61 7.71 -11.08
C ASN A 93 -6.63 6.56 -11.15
N TRP A 94 -6.66 5.82 -12.27
CA TRP A 94 -7.58 4.70 -12.49
C TRP A 94 -7.42 3.58 -11.46
N LEU A 95 -6.20 3.37 -10.92
CA LEU A 95 -5.95 2.41 -9.85
C LEU A 95 -6.66 2.80 -8.55
N ASN A 96 -6.70 4.09 -8.23
CA ASN A 96 -7.39 4.58 -7.04
C ASN A 96 -8.92 4.31 -7.13
N LEU A 97 -9.49 4.57 -8.31
CA LEU A 97 -10.89 4.23 -8.61
C LEU A 97 -11.13 2.73 -8.51
N LEU A 98 -10.22 1.91 -9.05
CA LEU A 98 -10.31 0.44 -8.95
C LEU A 98 -10.31 -0.03 -7.49
N ILE A 99 -9.42 0.51 -6.64
CA ILE A 99 -9.39 0.18 -5.20
C ILE A 99 -10.72 0.51 -4.54
N ILE A 100 -11.30 1.70 -4.82
CA ILE A 100 -12.60 2.10 -4.27
C ILE A 100 -13.72 1.13 -4.70
N VAL A 101 -13.78 0.78 -5.99
CA VAL A 101 -14.80 -0.13 -6.52
C VAL A 101 -14.65 -1.53 -5.93
N VAL A 102 -13.42 -2.05 -5.88
CA VAL A 102 -13.10 -3.35 -5.30
C VAL A 102 -13.45 -3.40 -3.82
N ALA A 103 -13.07 -2.39 -3.04
CA ALA A 103 -13.37 -2.31 -1.61
C ALA A 103 -14.87 -2.15 -1.34
N ALA A 104 -15.59 -1.34 -2.14
CA ALA A 104 -17.04 -1.22 -2.04
C ALA A 104 -17.76 -2.53 -2.36
N PHE A 105 -17.29 -3.25 -3.38
CA PHE A 105 -17.84 -4.56 -3.75
C PHE A 105 -17.58 -5.61 -2.65
N SER A 106 -16.36 -5.63 -2.09
CA SER A 106 -15.99 -6.50 -0.96
C SER A 106 -16.91 -6.29 0.25
N LEU A 107 -17.18 -5.03 0.60
CA LEU A 107 -18.02 -4.65 1.75
C LEU A 107 -19.51 -4.91 1.54
N SER A 108 -19.99 -4.88 0.29
CA SER A 108 -21.42 -5.05 0.01
C SER A 108 -21.95 -6.42 0.42
N GLY A 109 -21.10 -7.46 0.53
CA GLY A 109 -21.50 -8.78 1.03
C GLY A 109 -22.65 -9.43 0.26
N LEU A 110 -23.01 -8.90 -0.92
CA LEU A 110 -24.26 -9.19 -1.62
C LEU A 110 -24.33 -10.57 -2.26
N MET A 111 -23.31 -11.41 -2.05
CA MET A 111 -23.09 -12.57 -2.90
C MET A 111 -22.70 -13.80 -2.06
N HIS A 112 -23.63 -14.76 -1.99
CA HIS A 112 -23.45 -16.01 -1.28
C HIS A 112 -22.58 -16.99 -2.11
N GLY A 113 -21.80 -17.87 -1.45
CA GLY A 113 -21.03 -18.94 -2.11
C GLY A 113 -19.63 -18.51 -2.58
N VAL A 114 -19.29 -18.81 -3.84
CA VAL A 114 -17.97 -18.53 -4.49
C VAL A 114 -17.53 -17.07 -4.33
N TRP A 115 -18.50 -16.18 -4.23
CA TRP A 115 -18.27 -14.75 -4.08
C TRP A 115 -17.72 -14.33 -2.72
N LEU A 116 -17.88 -15.15 -1.67
CA LEU A 116 -17.23 -14.90 -0.38
C LEU A 116 -15.71 -15.06 -0.49
N ALA A 117 -15.25 -16.09 -1.23
CA ALA A 117 -13.85 -16.27 -1.55
C ALA A 117 -13.32 -15.15 -2.46
N ALA A 118 -14.14 -14.70 -3.42
CA ALA A 118 -13.81 -13.55 -4.25
C ALA A 118 -13.64 -12.28 -3.38
N ALA A 119 -14.56 -12.00 -2.44
CA ALA A 119 -14.44 -10.86 -1.53
C ALA A 119 -13.15 -10.90 -0.70
N ARG A 120 -12.73 -12.08 -0.21
CA ARG A 120 -11.44 -12.26 0.48
C ARG A 120 -10.24 -11.92 -0.41
N ILE A 121 -10.24 -12.39 -1.66
CA ILE A 121 -9.17 -12.07 -2.62
C ILE A 121 -9.16 -10.57 -2.94
N LEU A 122 -10.34 -9.97 -3.15
CA LEU A 122 -10.49 -8.53 -3.37
C LEU A 122 -9.97 -7.72 -2.17
N ARG A 123 -10.22 -8.16 -0.94
CA ARG A 123 -9.67 -7.57 0.29
C ARG A 123 -8.15 -7.59 0.29
N ILE A 124 -7.52 -8.75 0.06
CA ILE A 124 -6.06 -8.88 0.01
C ILE A 124 -5.47 -7.98 -1.08
N MET A 125 -6.08 -7.97 -2.26
CA MET A 125 -5.67 -7.10 -3.37
C MET A 125 -5.77 -5.62 -2.97
N SER A 126 -6.85 -5.19 -2.34
CA SER A 126 -7.03 -3.81 -1.89
C SER A 126 -5.94 -3.36 -0.92
N ILE A 127 -5.62 -4.20 0.07
CA ILE A 127 -4.56 -3.93 1.06
C ILE A 127 -3.19 -3.90 0.40
N LEU A 128 -2.92 -4.86 -0.49
CA LEU A 128 -1.68 -4.91 -1.25
C LEU A 128 -1.52 -3.66 -2.12
N PHE A 129 -2.55 -3.27 -2.87
CA PHE A 129 -2.52 -2.06 -3.69
C PHE A 129 -2.37 -0.79 -2.86
N LEU A 130 -3.02 -0.71 -1.71
CA LEU A 130 -2.88 0.40 -0.76
C LEU A 130 -1.44 0.49 -0.24
N THR A 131 -0.84 -0.65 0.09
CA THR A 131 0.55 -0.75 0.52
C THR A 131 1.50 -0.32 -0.60
N VAL A 132 1.30 -0.83 -1.82
CA VAL A 132 2.09 -0.46 -3.00
C VAL A 132 1.94 1.03 -3.32
N ARG A 133 0.73 1.59 -3.22
CA ARG A 133 0.46 3.02 -3.43
C ARG A 133 1.17 3.88 -2.38
N GLY A 134 1.05 3.55 -1.11
CA GLY A 134 1.77 4.24 -0.02
C GLY A 134 3.30 4.12 -0.17
N LEU A 135 3.77 2.95 -0.59
CA LEU A 135 5.19 2.70 -0.84
C LEU A 135 5.69 3.46 -2.06
N LEU A 136 4.90 3.61 -3.13
CA LEU A 136 5.30 4.35 -4.34
C LEU A 136 5.22 5.87 -4.15
N SER A 137 4.22 6.39 -3.42
CA SER A 137 4.14 7.82 -3.10
C SER A 137 5.35 8.26 -2.25
N THR A 138 5.76 7.42 -1.30
CA THR A 138 6.95 7.60 -0.44
C THR A 138 8.25 7.14 -1.12
N GLY A 139 8.14 6.24 -2.09
CA GLY A 139 9.24 5.46 -2.65
C GLY A 139 10.30 6.30 -3.34
N ARG A 140 9.95 7.48 -3.83
CA ARG A 140 10.98 8.41 -4.35
C ARG A 140 11.99 8.84 -3.28
N TRP A 141 11.60 8.90 -2.00
CA TRP A 141 12.50 9.15 -0.88
C TRP A 141 13.03 7.85 -0.25
N PHE A 142 12.18 6.82 -0.14
CA PHE A 142 12.54 5.55 0.53
C PHE A 142 13.39 4.62 -0.35
N LEU A 143 13.12 4.48 -1.66
CA LEU A 143 13.99 3.72 -2.58
C LEU A 143 15.33 4.44 -2.79
N ALA A 144 15.35 5.78 -2.76
CA ALA A 144 16.56 6.55 -3.03
C ALA A 144 17.56 6.57 -1.85
N ARG A 145 17.09 6.45 -0.60
CA ARG A 145 17.96 6.47 0.60
C ARG A 145 17.73 5.32 1.58
N GLY A 146 16.50 4.85 1.74
CA GLY A 146 16.14 3.82 2.73
C GLY A 146 16.53 2.40 2.32
N ILE A 147 16.30 2.01 1.07
CA ILE A 147 16.62 0.66 0.58
C ILE A 147 18.13 0.36 0.59
N PRO A 148 19.02 1.23 0.08
CA PRO A 148 20.46 0.98 0.16
C PRO A 148 20.95 0.87 1.60
N LEU A 149 20.38 1.68 2.49
CA LEU A 149 20.75 1.73 3.90
C LEU A 149 20.24 0.49 4.67
N ALA A 150 19.01 0.05 4.40
CA ALA A 150 18.45 -1.18 4.95
C ALA A 150 19.19 -2.42 4.45
N ILE A 151 19.54 -2.47 3.16
CA ILE A 151 20.38 -3.53 2.61
C ILE A 151 21.76 -3.51 3.28
N GLY A 152 22.38 -2.34 3.43
CA GLY A 152 23.65 -2.19 4.14
C GLY A 152 23.60 -2.70 5.58
N PHE A 153 22.59 -2.30 6.34
CA PHE A 153 22.38 -2.78 7.71
C PHE A 153 22.11 -4.29 7.77
N ALA A 154 21.29 -4.83 6.87
CA ALA A 154 21.02 -6.26 6.80
C ALA A 154 22.30 -7.05 6.47
N LEU A 155 23.13 -6.54 5.56
CA LEU A 155 24.39 -7.17 5.15
C LEU A 155 25.42 -7.12 6.28
N VAL A 156 25.52 -5.99 7.00
CA VAL A 156 26.36 -5.87 8.20
C VAL A 156 25.87 -6.80 9.32
N ALA A 157 24.57 -6.84 9.58
CA ALA A 157 23.99 -7.74 10.58
C ALA A 157 24.22 -9.21 10.22
N TRP A 158 24.08 -9.57 8.94
CA TRP A 158 24.36 -10.91 8.44
C TRP A 158 25.83 -11.28 8.57
N LEU A 159 26.75 -10.38 8.21
CA LEU A 159 28.20 -10.58 8.40
C LEU A 159 28.59 -10.69 9.86
N LEU A 160 28.06 -9.82 10.73
CA LEU A 160 28.32 -9.87 12.17
C LEU A 160 27.76 -11.14 12.80
N SER A 161 26.59 -11.60 12.36
CA SER A 161 26.02 -12.88 12.77
C SER A 161 26.93 -14.04 12.35
N GLY A 162 27.39 -14.07 11.09
CA GLY A 162 28.30 -15.10 10.59
C GLY A 162 29.67 -15.09 11.28
N LEU A 163 30.26 -13.91 11.51
CA LEU A 163 31.52 -13.73 12.24
C LEU A 163 31.38 -14.13 13.71
N GLY A 164 30.27 -13.74 14.35
CA GLY A 164 29.98 -14.13 15.72
C GLY A 164 29.91 -15.65 15.86
N PHE A 165 29.26 -16.32 14.92
CA PHE A 165 29.16 -17.78 14.87
C PHE A 165 30.55 -18.42 14.67
N PHE A 166 31.35 -17.92 13.73
CA PHE A 166 32.71 -18.40 13.47
C PHE A 166 33.66 -18.26 14.68
N LEU A 167 33.53 -17.19 15.47
CA LEU A 167 34.37 -16.96 16.64
C LEU A 167 33.93 -17.76 17.88
N LEU A 168 32.63 -18.02 18.02
CA LEU A 168 32.06 -18.75 19.16
C LEU A 168 32.18 -20.28 18.99
N GLU A 169 32.24 -20.78 17.75
CA GLU A 169 32.42 -22.20 17.45
C GLU A 169 33.69 -22.44 16.61
N PRO A 170 34.88 -22.49 17.24
CA PRO A 170 36.15 -22.77 16.56
C PRO A 170 36.31 -24.24 16.11
N THR A 171 35.23 -25.02 16.03
CA THR A 171 35.25 -26.48 15.78
C THR A 171 34.71 -26.85 14.38
N ILE A 172 34.33 -25.88 13.55
CA ILE A 172 33.80 -26.14 12.19
C ILE A 172 34.84 -25.73 11.14
N ASP A 173 35.63 -26.71 10.67
CA ASP A 173 36.67 -26.50 9.64
C ASP A 173 36.13 -26.45 8.19
N SER A 174 34.84 -26.73 7.96
CA SER A 174 34.20 -26.44 6.68
C SER A 174 32.67 -26.36 6.79
N PHE A 175 32.09 -25.35 6.14
CA PHE A 175 30.66 -25.36 5.80
C PHE A 175 30.55 -25.97 4.40
N GLY A 176 30.13 -27.23 4.33
CA GLY A 176 29.71 -27.90 3.10
C GLY A 176 28.29 -27.52 2.73
#